data_AF-A0A497BQ44-F1
#
_entry.id   AF-A0A497BQ44-F1
#
_cell.length_a   1.000
_cell.length_b   1.000
_cell.length_c   1.000
_cell.angle_alpha   90.00
_cell.angle_beta   90.00
_cell.angle_gamma   90.00
#
_symmetry.space_group_name_H-M   'P 1'
#
loop_
_entity.id
_entity.type
_entity.pdbx_description
1 polymer ?
#
loop_
_entity_poly.entity_id
_entity_poly.type
_entity_poly.pdbx_seq_one_letter_code
_entity_poly.pdbx_strand_id
1 'polypeptide(L)'
;MGKQVHPETGETGRQARAGLVELLVGAVLLSILLDALVGILPAPAPLSPAWWIEGAALIALAAILVYLLVLWDDRRIGQHETRLEVILPYVIEGRNRRVALGERRSYPVTILACEAWQAVFKEGLPTEERSGPFTRRILPEHMDLMRYLLLVYLARYGKLQRPGVAAHGWLRLQIPLRDMAWEALPSLLRDSRYAQARGKANPRHLFLPADTTVEAFDEGEVLLRLRWGWDRPLGLRLPGGQITVYWPGPLSEVRKYDKRYEHATARLRDLSPSAEVRVVTTRLVVSVESRWNFLDRVSRFRDWGINLAHHWQEQMDYWTWRQGHLERQVDYLDWKIGWIAKGEEPSLAERLRRLDERLARLEAHLWPDEPAQGDSEGAWVSSEPDITG
;
A
#
# COMPACT_ATOMS: atom_id res chain seq x y z
N MET A 1 23.39 -1.55 -11.44
CA MET A 1 21.98 -1.44 -11.00
C MET A 1 21.70 -2.62 -10.09
N GLY A 2 21.76 -2.40 -8.77
CA GLY A 2 21.58 -3.44 -7.78
C GLY A 2 20.12 -3.88 -7.71
N LYS A 3 19.90 -5.19 -7.56
CA LYS A 3 18.60 -5.78 -7.26
C LYS A 3 18.14 -5.28 -5.89
N GLN A 4 17.33 -4.24 -5.84
CA GLN A 4 16.62 -3.87 -4.61
C GLN A 4 15.42 -4.80 -4.47
N VAL A 5 15.69 -5.95 -3.88
CA VAL A 5 14.73 -6.74 -3.12
C VAL A 5 14.12 -5.80 -2.08
N HIS A 6 12.78 -5.71 -1.96
CA HIS A 6 12.19 -4.98 -0.83
C HIS A 6 12.71 -5.64 0.46
N PRO A 7 13.33 -4.91 1.41
CA PRO A 7 14.06 -5.49 2.52
C PRO A 7 13.27 -6.57 3.28
N GLU A 8 11.95 -6.41 3.39
CA GLU A 8 11.04 -7.36 4.05
C GLU A 8 10.84 -8.70 3.32
N THR A 9 11.01 -8.76 1.98
CA THR A 9 10.96 -10.04 1.24
C THR A 9 12.16 -10.96 1.53
N GLY A 10 13.24 -10.43 2.12
CA GLY A 10 14.33 -11.20 2.71
C GLY A 10 14.26 -11.33 4.24
N GLU A 11 13.37 -10.57 4.90
CA GLU A 11 13.14 -10.70 6.35
C GLU A 11 12.41 -11.98 6.71
N THR A 12 11.56 -12.52 5.84
CA THR A 12 11.02 -13.89 6.03
C THR A 12 12.13 -14.95 6.12
N GLY A 13 13.25 -14.77 5.42
CA GLY A 13 14.44 -15.62 5.56
C GLY A 13 15.23 -15.39 6.86
N ARG A 14 15.26 -14.16 7.40
CA ARG A 14 15.85 -13.85 8.72
C ARG A 14 14.95 -14.28 9.88
N GLN A 15 13.64 -14.12 9.72
CA GLN A 15 12.61 -14.63 10.62
C GLN A 15 12.66 -16.17 10.59
N ALA A 16 12.76 -16.84 9.45
CA ALA A 16 12.98 -18.30 9.40
C ALA A 16 14.17 -18.76 10.26
N ARG A 17 15.27 -17.98 10.31
CA ARG A 17 16.42 -18.23 11.20
C ARG A 17 16.16 -17.96 12.68
N ALA A 18 15.29 -17.02 13.02
CA ALA A 18 14.95 -16.70 14.42
C ALA A 18 14.10 -17.77 15.13
N GLY A 19 13.52 -18.74 14.40
CA GLY A 19 12.73 -19.84 14.96
C GLY A 19 13.33 -21.21 14.68
N LEU A 20 14.61 -21.24 14.32
CA LEU A 20 15.32 -22.44 13.91
C LEU A 20 15.45 -23.42 15.08
N VAL A 21 15.60 -22.91 16.31
CA VAL A 21 15.62 -23.74 17.53
C VAL A 21 14.26 -24.38 17.80
N GLU A 22 13.16 -23.63 17.69
CA GLU A 22 11.80 -24.14 17.94
C GLU A 22 11.37 -25.17 16.88
N LEU A 23 11.73 -24.94 15.61
CA LEU A 23 11.54 -25.90 14.52
C LEU A 23 12.38 -27.17 14.71
N LEU A 24 13.61 -27.04 15.22
CA LEU A 24 14.52 -28.17 15.44
C LEU A 24 14.08 -28.99 16.65
N VAL A 25 13.62 -28.34 17.73
CA VAL A 25 12.98 -29.02 18.88
C VAL A 25 11.71 -29.75 18.44
N GLY A 26 10.86 -29.10 17.64
CA GLY A 26 9.66 -29.73 17.07
C GLY A 26 9.98 -30.94 16.21
N ALA A 27 10.98 -30.84 15.33
CA ALA A 27 11.42 -31.93 14.46
C ALA A 27 12.02 -33.10 15.26
N VAL A 28 12.84 -32.83 16.28
CA VAL A 28 13.40 -33.86 17.16
C VAL A 28 12.30 -34.58 17.94
N LEU A 29 11.35 -33.85 18.53
CA LEU A 29 10.21 -34.44 19.24
C LEU A 29 9.34 -35.30 18.31
N LEU A 30 9.09 -34.83 17.08
CA LEU A 30 8.35 -35.60 16.08
C LEU A 30 9.12 -36.87 15.66
N SER A 31 10.45 -36.79 15.50
CA SER A 31 11.29 -37.95 15.19
C SER A 31 11.25 -39.00 16.30
N ILE A 32 11.37 -38.58 17.58
CA ILE A 32 11.29 -39.50 18.73
C ILE A 32 9.91 -40.18 18.79
N LEU A 33 8.83 -39.44 18.52
CA LEU A 33 7.47 -39.98 18.50
C LEU A 33 7.25 -40.93 17.32
N LEU A 34 7.78 -40.61 16.15
CA LEU A 34 7.73 -41.48 14.97
C LEU A 34 8.54 -42.76 15.19
N ASP A 35 9.73 -42.67 15.78
CA ASP A 35 10.55 -43.84 16.12
C ASP A 35 9.85 -44.73 17.16
N ALA A 36 9.20 -44.13 18.17
CA ALA A 36 8.40 -44.86 19.14
C ALA A 36 7.18 -45.55 18.47
N LEU A 37 6.53 -44.87 17.53
CA LEU A 37 5.41 -45.43 16.76
C LEU A 37 5.85 -46.58 15.84
N VAL A 38 7.00 -46.40 15.17
CA VAL A 38 7.63 -47.43 14.31
C VAL A 38 8.10 -48.62 15.14
N GLY A 39 8.58 -48.40 16.38
CA GLY A 39 8.93 -49.47 17.30
C GLY A 39 7.74 -50.33 17.76
N ILE A 40 6.52 -49.80 17.70
CA ILE A 40 5.28 -50.49 18.08
C ILE A 40 4.69 -51.32 16.92
N LEU A 41 4.89 -50.89 15.67
CA LEU A 41 4.33 -51.51 14.46
C LEU A 41 4.79 -52.95 14.13
N PRO A 42 6.04 -53.39 14.39
CA PRO A 42 6.50 -54.74 14.02
C PRO A 42 6.13 -55.84 15.02
N ALA A 43 5.54 -55.51 16.18
CA ALA A 43 5.06 -56.52 17.13
C ALA A 43 3.72 -57.12 16.63
N PRO A 44 3.53 -58.45 16.61
CA PRO A 44 2.22 -59.03 16.26
C PRO A 44 1.17 -58.46 17.21
N ALA A 45 0.14 -57.78 16.66
CA ALA A 45 -0.84 -57.01 17.43
C ALA A 45 -1.34 -57.82 18.64
N PRO A 46 -0.89 -57.51 19.87
CA PRO A 46 -1.27 -58.30 21.01
C PRO A 46 -2.73 -57.99 21.38
N LEU A 47 -3.46 -58.98 21.90
CA LEU A 47 -4.82 -58.82 22.42
C LEU A 47 -4.89 -57.92 23.69
N SER A 48 -3.79 -57.26 24.08
CA SER A 48 -3.71 -56.47 25.29
C SER A 48 -4.28 -55.05 25.07
N PRO A 49 -5.24 -54.60 25.90
CA PRO A 49 -5.76 -53.23 25.83
C PRO A 49 -4.68 -52.16 25.99
N ALA A 50 -3.63 -52.45 26.78
CA ALA A 50 -2.52 -51.53 27.02
C ALA A 50 -1.79 -51.12 25.74
N TRP A 51 -1.57 -52.05 24.81
CA TRP A 51 -0.89 -51.77 23.53
C TRP A 51 -1.71 -50.80 22.65
N TRP A 52 -3.03 -50.98 22.60
CA TRP A 52 -3.93 -50.09 21.88
C TRP A 52 -4.01 -48.70 22.52
N ILE A 53 -3.99 -48.63 23.86
CA ILE A 53 -3.98 -47.36 24.61
C ILE A 53 -2.66 -46.60 24.37
N GLU A 54 -1.52 -47.29 24.42
CA GLU A 54 -0.20 -46.70 24.16
C GLU A 54 -0.07 -46.20 22.72
N GLY A 55 -0.49 -47.00 21.73
CA GLY A 55 -0.52 -46.60 20.33
C GLY A 55 -1.43 -45.39 20.09
N ALA A 56 -2.66 -45.41 20.65
CA ALA A 56 -3.58 -44.28 20.54
C ALA A 56 -3.05 -43.01 21.23
N ALA A 57 -2.41 -43.15 22.40
CA ALA A 57 -1.80 -42.04 23.11
C ALA A 57 -0.64 -41.42 22.33
N LEU A 58 0.21 -42.22 21.70
CA LEU A 58 1.30 -41.74 20.85
C LEU A 58 0.80 -41.03 19.58
N ILE A 59 -0.23 -41.57 18.93
CA ILE A 59 -0.88 -40.92 17.78
C ILE A 59 -1.49 -39.58 18.22
N ALA A 60 -2.19 -39.54 19.35
CA ALA A 60 -2.77 -38.32 19.89
C ALA A 60 -1.69 -37.29 20.23
N LEU A 61 -0.58 -37.71 20.86
CA LEU A 61 0.53 -36.82 21.21
C LEU A 61 1.23 -36.26 19.96
N ALA A 62 1.46 -37.09 18.93
CA ALA A 62 2.00 -36.65 17.66
C ALA A 62 1.06 -35.64 16.97
N ALA A 63 -0.25 -35.90 16.96
CA ALA A 63 -1.24 -34.99 16.40
C ALA A 63 -1.29 -33.64 17.14
N ILE A 64 -1.23 -33.66 18.48
CA ILE A 64 -1.16 -32.45 19.30
C ILE A 64 0.12 -31.66 19.00
N LEU A 65 1.27 -32.32 18.93
CA LEU A 65 2.55 -31.66 18.64
C LEU A 65 2.54 -30.99 17.26
N VAL A 66 2.07 -31.70 16.22
CA VAL A 66 1.91 -31.13 14.88
C VAL A 66 0.96 -29.93 14.90
N TYR A 67 -0.18 -30.04 15.58
CA TYR A 67 -1.13 -28.93 15.69
C TYR A 67 -0.53 -27.70 16.41
N LEU A 68 0.25 -27.91 17.48
CA LEU A 68 0.94 -26.83 18.18
C LEU A 68 1.99 -26.15 17.29
N LEU A 69 2.74 -26.91 16.48
CA LEU A 69 3.70 -26.36 15.52
C LEU A 69 3.01 -25.53 14.44
N VAL A 70 1.86 -25.99 13.92
CA VAL A 70 1.05 -25.24 12.96
C VAL A 70 0.53 -23.94 13.57
N LEU A 71 0.01 -23.99 14.80
CA LEU A 71 -0.47 -22.80 15.50
C LEU A 71 0.65 -21.79 15.79
N TRP A 72 1.85 -22.27 16.12
CA TRP A 72 3.00 -21.42 16.34
C TRP A 72 3.44 -20.73 15.05
N ASP A 73 3.53 -21.46 13.93
CA ASP A 73 3.87 -20.90 12.62
C ASP A 73 2.85 -19.84 12.18
N ASP A 74 1.56 -20.14 12.29
CA ASP A 74 0.48 -19.22 11.94
C ASP A 74 0.48 -17.93 12.78
N ARG A 75 0.79 -18.01 14.08
CA ARG A 75 0.90 -16.80 14.92
C ARG A 75 2.10 -15.94 14.56
N ARG A 76 3.14 -16.56 14.02
CA ARG A 76 4.43 -15.92 13.79
C ARG A 76 4.48 -15.19 12.46
N ILE A 77 4.09 -15.86 11.39
CA ILE A 77 4.20 -15.36 10.00
C ILE A 77 2.84 -15.23 9.32
N GLY A 78 1.77 -15.65 9.98
CA GLY A 78 0.43 -15.65 9.41
C GLY A 78 -0.28 -14.30 9.47
N GLN A 79 0.30 -13.26 10.08
CA GLN A 79 -0.28 -11.93 10.19
C GLN A 79 0.72 -10.86 9.73
N HIS A 80 0.28 -9.98 8.83
CA HIS A 80 1.04 -8.81 8.40
C HIS A 80 0.10 -7.62 8.26
N GLU A 81 0.50 -6.46 8.78
CA GLU A 81 -0.27 -5.22 8.67
C GLU A 81 0.56 -4.13 8.00
N THR A 82 0.00 -3.53 6.95
CA THR A 82 0.55 -2.35 6.29
C THR A 82 -0.39 -1.17 6.48
N ARG A 83 0.13 -0.04 6.97
CA ARG A 83 -0.64 1.20 7.15
C ARG A 83 -0.42 2.12 5.95
N LEU A 84 -1.50 2.65 5.43
CA LEU A 84 -1.50 3.59 4.31
C LEU A 84 -2.13 4.90 4.75
N GLU A 85 -1.52 6.02 4.42
CA GLU A 85 -2.08 7.35 4.55
C GLU A 85 -2.20 7.97 3.15
N VAL A 86 -3.42 7.95 2.62
CA VAL A 86 -3.74 8.48 1.29
C VAL A 86 -4.23 9.91 1.42
N ILE A 87 -3.67 10.80 0.63
CA ILE A 87 -3.95 12.24 0.73
C ILE A 87 -4.50 12.75 -0.58
N LEU A 88 -5.71 13.30 -0.55
CA LEU A 88 -6.37 13.88 -1.70
C LEU A 88 -6.66 15.37 -1.43
N PRO A 89 -6.09 16.29 -2.22
CA PRO A 89 -6.44 17.70 -2.16
C PRO A 89 -7.77 17.91 -2.90
N TYR A 90 -8.70 18.60 -2.25
CA TYR A 90 -9.96 19.05 -2.80
C TYR A 90 -9.89 20.56 -3.03
N VAL A 91 -10.40 20.99 -4.17
CA VAL A 91 -10.44 22.38 -4.62
C VAL A 91 -11.89 22.81 -4.70
N ILE A 92 -12.24 23.90 -4.01
CA ILE A 92 -13.59 24.47 -3.99
C ILE A 92 -13.54 25.81 -4.72
N GLU A 93 -14.27 25.91 -5.82
CA GLU A 93 -14.21 27.07 -6.72
C GLU A 93 -15.57 27.53 -7.22
N GLY A 94 -15.60 28.78 -7.68
CA GLY A 94 -16.73 29.40 -8.36
C GLY A 94 -17.86 29.88 -7.43
N ARG A 95 -18.79 30.66 -7.99
CA ARG A 95 -19.95 31.22 -7.27
C ARG A 95 -20.87 30.14 -6.68
N ASN A 96 -20.89 28.96 -7.31
CA ASN A 96 -21.69 27.81 -6.88
C ASN A 96 -20.91 26.83 -5.97
N ARG A 97 -19.72 27.22 -5.49
CA ARG A 97 -18.84 26.42 -4.60
C ARG A 97 -18.76 24.94 -5.01
N ARG A 98 -18.25 24.69 -6.22
CA ARG A 98 -18.11 23.35 -6.77
C ARG A 98 -16.81 22.71 -6.27
N VAL A 99 -16.90 21.46 -5.84
CA VAL A 99 -15.76 20.66 -5.39
C VAL A 99 -15.19 19.83 -6.54
N ALA A 100 -13.91 20.04 -6.78
CA ALA A 100 -13.06 19.23 -7.63
C ALA A 100 -11.92 18.59 -6.81
N LEU A 101 -11.21 17.64 -7.42
CA LEU A 101 -9.94 17.14 -6.89
C LEU A 101 -8.79 17.91 -7.53
N GLY A 102 -7.75 18.18 -6.73
CA GLY A 102 -6.51 18.78 -7.18
C GLY A 102 -5.54 17.73 -7.72
N GLU A 103 -5.04 17.96 -8.93
CA GLU A 103 -4.05 17.07 -9.55
C GLU A 103 -2.62 17.45 -9.13
N ARG A 104 -1.87 16.49 -8.59
CA ARG A 104 -0.43 16.60 -8.37
C ARG A 104 0.31 15.59 -9.24
N ARG A 105 0.86 16.02 -10.38
CA ARG A 105 1.57 15.14 -11.35
C ARG A 105 2.61 14.19 -10.74
N SER A 106 3.32 14.64 -9.71
CA SER A 106 4.36 13.83 -9.09
C SER A 106 3.81 12.71 -8.20
N TYR A 107 2.55 12.79 -7.77
CA TYR A 107 1.86 11.85 -6.88
C TYR A 107 0.72 11.14 -7.65
N PRO A 108 1.00 9.97 -8.26
CA PRO A 108 0.16 9.36 -9.29
C PRO A 108 -1.28 9.04 -8.87
N VAL A 109 -1.52 8.74 -7.60
CA VAL A 109 -2.86 8.46 -7.09
C VAL A 109 -3.80 9.66 -7.28
N THR A 110 -3.29 10.89 -7.17
CA THR A 110 -4.10 12.11 -7.36
C THR A 110 -4.55 12.26 -8.81
N ILE A 111 -3.74 11.85 -9.78
CA ILE A 111 -4.09 11.90 -11.21
C ILE A 111 -5.28 10.98 -11.47
N LEU A 112 -5.18 9.73 -11.02
CA LEU A 112 -6.25 8.75 -11.20
C LEU A 112 -7.51 9.13 -10.44
N ALA A 113 -7.36 9.71 -9.25
CA ALA A 113 -8.47 10.22 -8.46
C ALA A 113 -9.18 11.39 -9.18
N CYS A 114 -8.42 12.36 -9.70
CA CYS A 114 -8.96 13.49 -10.47
C CYS A 114 -9.72 13.03 -11.71
N GLU A 115 -9.12 12.14 -12.51
CA GLU A 115 -9.78 11.59 -13.71
C GLU A 115 -11.08 10.84 -13.37
N ALA A 116 -11.08 10.05 -12.28
CA ALA A 116 -12.28 9.34 -11.83
C ALA A 116 -13.35 10.33 -11.34
N TRP A 117 -12.94 11.35 -10.58
CA TRP A 117 -13.82 12.42 -10.10
C TRP A 117 -14.46 13.21 -11.22
N GLN A 118 -13.67 13.66 -12.20
CA GLN A 118 -14.15 14.41 -13.37
C GLN A 118 -15.09 13.58 -14.25
N ALA A 119 -14.90 12.26 -14.32
CA ALA A 119 -15.79 11.38 -15.06
C ALA A 119 -17.21 11.37 -14.48
N VAL A 120 -17.34 11.41 -13.15
CA VAL A 120 -18.63 11.43 -12.44
C VAL A 120 -19.17 12.86 -12.30
N PHE A 121 -18.31 13.80 -11.93
CA PHE A 121 -18.63 15.19 -11.59
C PHE A 121 -17.90 16.16 -12.53
N LYS A 122 -18.32 16.18 -13.82
CA LYS A 122 -17.68 17.02 -14.85
C LYS A 122 -17.57 18.50 -14.49
N GLU A 123 -18.61 19.05 -13.86
CA GLU A 123 -18.69 20.44 -13.42
C GLU A 123 -18.31 20.62 -11.93
N GLY A 124 -17.80 19.56 -11.29
CA GLY A 124 -17.58 19.49 -9.85
C GLY A 124 -18.84 19.16 -9.05
N LEU A 125 -18.64 18.57 -7.88
CA LEU A 125 -19.71 18.24 -6.95
C LEU A 125 -20.25 19.55 -6.34
N PRO A 126 -21.55 19.84 -6.46
CA PRO A 126 -22.13 21.02 -5.80
C PRO A 126 -21.97 20.88 -4.29
N THR A 127 -21.36 21.89 -3.64
CA THR A 127 -21.44 21.98 -2.18
C THR A 127 -22.54 22.93 -1.81
N GLU A 128 -23.65 22.37 -1.36
CA GLU A 128 -24.58 23.14 -0.55
C GLU A 128 -23.85 23.57 0.73
N GLU A 129 -24.12 24.79 1.20
CA GLU A 129 -23.77 25.25 2.54
C GLU A 129 -24.63 24.51 3.58
N ARG A 130 -24.55 23.18 3.61
CA ARG A 130 -25.08 22.39 4.71
C ARG A 130 -24.15 22.57 5.91
N SER A 131 -24.72 22.86 7.07
CA SER A 131 -24.02 22.94 8.35
C SER A 131 -23.23 21.64 8.61
N GLY A 132 -21.91 21.73 8.78
CA GLY A 132 -21.07 20.58 9.16
C GLY A 132 -19.66 20.60 8.55
N PRO A 133 -18.73 19.79 9.09
CA PRO A 133 -17.35 19.70 8.58
C PRO A 133 -17.34 19.15 7.14
N PHE A 134 -16.40 19.64 6.32
CA PHE A 134 -16.26 19.22 4.92
C PHE A 134 -16.13 17.70 4.81
N THR A 135 -15.27 17.08 5.61
CA THR A 135 -15.05 15.62 5.62
C THR A 135 -16.31 14.78 5.73
N ARG A 136 -17.35 15.23 6.47
CA ARG A 136 -18.64 14.51 6.55
C ARG A 136 -19.47 14.65 5.27
N ARG A 137 -19.36 15.78 4.58
CA ARG A 137 -20.10 16.06 3.34
C ARG A 137 -19.58 15.27 2.15
N ILE A 138 -18.26 15.15 2.04
CA ILE A 138 -17.55 14.43 0.96
C ILE A 138 -17.43 12.92 1.25
N LEU A 139 -17.74 12.46 2.47
CA LEU A 139 -17.49 11.07 2.88
C LEU A 139 -18.04 10.00 1.92
N PRO A 140 -19.31 10.03 1.48
CA PRO A 140 -19.86 8.99 0.61
C PRO A 140 -19.11 8.88 -0.71
N GLU A 141 -18.92 10.02 -1.40
CA GLU A 141 -18.16 10.12 -2.64
C GLU A 141 -16.70 9.71 -2.45
N HIS A 142 -16.09 10.12 -1.34
CA HIS A 142 -14.70 9.81 -1.04
C HIS A 142 -14.47 8.32 -0.82
N MET A 143 -15.32 7.65 -0.05
CA MET A 143 -15.16 6.22 0.22
C MET A 143 -15.43 5.37 -1.02
N ASP A 144 -16.40 5.76 -1.85
CA ASP A 144 -16.62 5.16 -3.17
C ASP A 144 -15.38 5.30 -4.06
N LEU A 145 -14.74 6.48 -4.05
CA LEU A 145 -13.51 6.73 -4.78
C LEU A 145 -12.34 5.89 -4.25
N MET A 146 -12.22 5.75 -2.93
CA MET A 146 -11.17 4.95 -2.31
C MET A 146 -11.30 3.46 -2.65
N ARG A 147 -12.51 2.90 -2.58
CA ARG A 147 -12.79 1.53 -3.03
C ARG A 147 -12.41 1.34 -4.51
N TYR A 148 -12.78 2.32 -5.34
CA TYR A 148 -12.44 2.31 -6.76
C TYR A 148 -10.93 2.33 -7.02
N LEU A 149 -10.18 3.20 -6.33
CA LEU A 149 -8.72 3.29 -6.46
C LEU A 149 -8.05 1.97 -6.04
N LEU A 150 -8.44 1.40 -4.89
CA LEU A 150 -7.93 0.10 -4.41
C LEU A 150 -8.12 -0.99 -5.47
N LEU A 151 -9.31 -1.04 -6.08
CA LEU A 151 -9.66 -2.00 -7.12
C LEU A 151 -8.86 -1.82 -8.42
N VAL A 152 -8.64 -0.58 -8.85
CA VAL A 152 -7.81 -0.28 -10.03
C VAL A 152 -6.37 -0.70 -9.82
N TYR A 153 -5.79 -0.40 -8.65
CA TYR A 153 -4.42 -0.81 -8.34
C TYR A 153 -4.30 -2.32 -8.14
N LEU A 154 -5.32 -2.99 -7.58
CA LEU A 154 -5.40 -4.45 -7.54
C LEU A 154 -5.38 -5.06 -8.95
N ALA A 155 -6.14 -4.49 -9.89
CA ALA A 155 -6.16 -4.95 -11.27
C ALA A 155 -4.80 -4.79 -11.97
N ARG A 156 -4.13 -3.65 -11.74
CA ARG A 156 -2.78 -3.39 -12.26
C ARG A 156 -1.78 -4.39 -11.70
N TYR A 157 -1.83 -4.64 -10.39
CA TYR A 157 -0.97 -5.62 -9.74
C TYR A 157 -1.15 -7.02 -10.32
N GLY A 158 -2.39 -7.50 -10.42
CA GLY A 158 -2.70 -8.81 -11.01
C GLY A 158 -2.18 -8.94 -12.45
N LYS A 159 -2.28 -7.88 -13.25
CA LYS A 159 -1.75 -7.86 -14.63
C LYS A 159 -0.22 -7.96 -14.67
N LEU A 160 0.48 -7.26 -13.76
CA LEU A 160 1.95 -7.30 -13.66
C LEU A 160 2.48 -8.70 -13.28
N GLN A 161 1.68 -9.49 -12.56
CA GLN A 161 2.03 -10.83 -12.12
C GLN A 161 1.81 -11.91 -13.19
N ARG A 162 1.23 -11.57 -14.37
CA ARG A 162 0.96 -12.55 -15.42
C ARG A 162 2.25 -13.09 -16.06
N PRO A 163 2.30 -14.40 -16.39
CA PRO A 163 3.38 -14.96 -17.20
C PRO A 163 3.54 -14.19 -18.51
N GLY A 164 4.77 -13.72 -18.81
CA GLY A 164 5.09 -12.94 -20.00
C GLY A 164 5.06 -11.41 -19.83
N VAL A 165 4.40 -10.88 -18.78
CA VAL A 165 4.40 -9.44 -18.45
C VAL A 165 5.36 -9.14 -17.29
N ALA A 166 5.52 -10.10 -16.37
CA ALA A 166 6.48 -10.00 -15.27
C ALA A 166 7.92 -9.98 -15.81
N ALA A 167 8.46 -8.77 -16.03
CA ALA A 167 9.82 -8.53 -16.54
C ALA A 167 10.91 -8.98 -15.55
N HIS A 168 10.56 -9.25 -14.30
CA HIS A 168 11.48 -9.61 -13.24
C HIS A 168 10.95 -10.76 -12.39
N GLY A 169 11.87 -11.61 -11.90
CA GLY A 169 11.53 -12.78 -11.08
C GLY A 169 10.79 -12.48 -9.78
N TRP A 170 10.82 -11.24 -9.29
CA TRP A 170 10.09 -10.81 -8.08
C TRP A 170 8.58 -10.58 -8.31
N LEU A 171 8.16 -10.31 -9.55
CA LEU A 171 6.74 -10.27 -9.97
C LEU A 171 6.24 -11.66 -10.42
N ARG A 172 7.01 -12.72 -10.22
CA ARG A 172 6.59 -14.09 -10.50
C ARG A 172 6.25 -14.78 -9.19
N LEU A 173 5.19 -14.32 -8.53
CA LEU A 173 4.62 -15.12 -7.46
C LEU A 173 4.03 -16.38 -8.06
N GLN A 174 4.49 -17.55 -7.60
CA GLN A 174 4.15 -18.86 -8.16
C GLN A 174 2.71 -19.31 -7.86
N ILE A 175 1.82 -18.39 -7.49
CA ILE A 175 0.42 -18.69 -7.25
C ILE A 175 -0.35 -18.62 -8.59
N PRO A 176 -1.14 -19.65 -8.94
CA PRO A 176 -1.94 -19.61 -10.16
C PRO A 176 -2.96 -18.48 -10.07
N LEU A 177 -2.99 -17.61 -11.07
CA LEU A 177 -3.95 -16.53 -11.18
C LEU A 177 -5.13 -16.94 -12.07
N ARG A 178 -6.33 -16.62 -11.63
CA ARG A 178 -7.58 -16.76 -12.38
C ARG A 178 -8.09 -15.39 -12.80
N ASP A 179 -8.61 -15.33 -14.02
CA ASP A 179 -9.33 -14.16 -14.51
C ASP A 179 -10.73 -14.11 -13.88
N MET A 180 -11.01 -13.00 -13.20
CA MET A 180 -12.32 -12.62 -12.73
C MET A 180 -12.80 -11.45 -13.57
N ALA A 181 -13.87 -11.68 -14.33
CA ALA A 181 -14.55 -10.64 -15.09
C ALA A 181 -15.11 -9.57 -14.16
N TRP A 182 -15.07 -8.31 -14.58
CA TRP A 182 -15.55 -7.18 -13.79
C TRP A 182 -17.03 -7.33 -13.39
N GLU A 183 -17.83 -7.93 -14.27
CA GLU A 183 -19.26 -8.17 -14.07
C GLU A 183 -19.56 -9.16 -12.93
N ALA A 184 -18.58 -9.99 -12.56
CA ALA A 184 -18.67 -10.97 -11.47
C ALA A 184 -18.31 -10.38 -10.09
N LEU A 185 -17.94 -9.10 -10.03
CA LEU A 185 -17.69 -8.42 -8.76
C LEU A 185 -18.98 -8.19 -7.96
N PRO A 186 -18.88 -8.04 -6.62
CA PRO A 186 -19.99 -7.59 -5.79
C PRO A 186 -20.61 -6.30 -6.33
N SER A 187 -21.93 -6.17 -6.20
CA SER A 187 -22.70 -5.00 -6.70
C SER A 187 -22.12 -3.68 -6.21
N LEU A 188 -21.68 -3.60 -4.95
CA LEU A 188 -21.07 -2.38 -4.39
C LEU A 188 -19.82 -1.91 -5.16
N LEU A 189 -19.04 -2.84 -5.72
CA LEU A 189 -17.84 -2.52 -6.51
C LEU A 189 -18.18 -2.32 -7.98
N ARG A 190 -18.99 -3.22 -8.55
CA ARG A 190 -19.39 -3.21 -9.96
C ARG A 190 -20.21 -1.98 -10.29
N ASP A 191 -21.16 -1.65 -9.44
CA ASP A 191 -22.16 -0.60 -9.63
C ASP A 191 -21.72 0.73 -8.99
N SER A 192 -20.47 0.83 -8.53
CA SER A 192 -19.88 2.08 -8.04
C SER A 192 -19.93 3.16 -9.12
N ARG A 193 -20.29 4.39 -8.72
CA ARG A 193 -20.36 5.57 -9.60
C ARG A 193 -19.10 5.77 -10.43
N TYR A 194 -17.93 5.52 -9.83
CA TYR A 194 -16.63 5.68 -10.49
C TYR A 194 -16.30 4.53 -11.44
N ALA A 195 -16.77 3.32 -11.13
CA ALA A 195 -16.64 2.17 -12.02
C ALA A 195 -17.50 2.33 -13.28
N GLN A 196 -18.71 2.89 -13.14
CA GLN A 196 -19.62 3.12 -14.28
C GLN A 196 -19.23 4.33 -15.13
N ALA A 197 -18.69 5.39 -14.51
CA ALA A 197 -18.39 6.64 -15.22
C ALA A 197 -17.13 6.58 -16.10
N ARG A 198 -16.23 5.61 -15.90
CA ARG A 198 -15.00 5.47 -16.69
C ARG A 198 -15.22 4.63 -17.96
N GLY A 199 -14.76 5.16 -19.09
CA GLY A 199 -14.69 4.45 -20.39
C GLY A 199 -13.61 3.36 -20.44
N LYS A 200 -13.03 3.07 -21.62
CA LYS A 200 -12.08 1.96 -21.93
C LYS A 200 -10.89 1.73 -20.97
N ALA A 201 -10.63 2.64 -20.02
CA ALA A 201 -9.58 2.54 -19.01
C ALA A 201 -10.01 1.85 -17.69
N ASN A 202 -11.28 1.48 -17.53
CA ASN A 202 -11.71 0.63 -16.42
C ASN A 202 -11.14 -0.79 -16.62
N PRO A 203 -10.55 -1.45 -15.60
CA PRO A 203 -10.05 -2.80 -15.76
C PRO A 203 -11.23 -3.72 -16.13
N ARG A 204 -11.18 -4.38 -17.27
CA ARG A 204 -12.22 -5.36 -17.66
C ARG A 204 -12.07 -6.69 -16.90
N HIS A 205 -10.89 -6.92 -16.36
CA HIS A 205 -10.45 -8.19 -15.80
C HIS A 205 -9.61 -7.94 -14.55
N LEU A 206 -9.85 -8.76 -13.53
CA LEU A 206 -9.02 -8.85 -12.34
C LEU A 206 -8.31 -10.21 -12.36
N PHE A 207 -7.00 -10.20 -12.24
CA PHE A 207 -6.20 -11.42 -12.11
C PHE A 207 -5.89 -11.64 -10.64
N LEU A 208 -6.61 -12.56 -10.01
CA LEU A 208 -6.51 -12.87 -8.58
C LEU A 208 -6.03 -14.31 -8.41
N PRO A 209 -5.48 -14.69 -7.25
CA PRO A 209 -5.22 -16.09 -6.95
C PRO A 209 -6.47 -16.95 -7.18
N ALA A 210 -6.29 -18.13 -7.78
CA ALA A 210 -7.40 -19.06 -7.98
C ALA A 210 -8.16 -19.28 -6.66
N ASP A 211 -9.48 -19.37 -6.72
CA ASP A 211 -10.37 -19.54 -5.56
C ASP A 211 -10.41 -18.34 -4.59
N THR A 212 -10.00 -17.16 -5.06
CA THR A 212 -10.22 -15.90 -4.34
C THR A 212 -11.64 -15.39 -4.57
N THR A 213 -12.32 -15.05 -3.48
CA THR A 213 -13.57 -14.30 -3.47
C THR A 213 -13.32 -12.86 -3.06
N VAL A 214 -14.01 -11.93 -3.70
CA VAL A 214 -13.95 -10.49 -3.39
C VAL A 214 -15.22 -10.12 -2.65
N GLU A 215 -15.09 -9.51 -1.48
CA GLU A 215 -16.18 -8.95 -0.67
C GLU A 215 -15.92 -7.44 -0.51
N ALA A 216 -16.99 -6.63 -0.50
CA ALA A 216 -16.92 -5.21 -0.21
C ALA A 216 -18.06 -4.82 0.71
N PHE A 217 -17.81 -3.83 1.58
CA PHE A 217 -18.75 -3.41 2.61
C PHE A 217 -18.92 -1.90 2.55
N ASP A 218 -20.18 -1.48 2.68
CA ASP A 218 -20.63 -0.09 2.75
C ASP A 218 -20.68 0.41 4.21
N GLU A 219 -21.05 -0.48 5.13
CA GLU A 219 -21.12 -0.24 6.57
C GLU A 219 -19.93 -0.83 7.34
N GLY A 220 -19.53 -0.13 8.40
CA GLY A 220 -18.43 -0.54 9.28
C GLY A 220 -17.05 -0.10 8.78
N GLU A 221 -16.01 -0.70 9.37
CA GLU A 221 -14.62 -0.31 9.13
C GLU A 221 -13.99 -1.05 7.95
N VAL A 222 -14.61 -2.09 7.40
CA VAL A 222 -14.01 -2.86 6.29
C VAL A 222 -14.41 -2.23 4.96
N LEU A 223 -13.46 -1.98 4.06
CA LEU A 223 -13.76 -1.47 2.71
C LEU A 223 -13.77 -2.58 1.67
N LEU A 224 -12.79 -3.48 1.75
CA LEU A 224 -12.53 -4.53 0.78
C LEU A 224 -11.95 -5.73 1.51
N ARG A 225 -12.41 -6.93 1.17
CA ARG A 225 -11.82 -8.18 1.63
C ARG A 225 -11.64 -9.14 0.48
N LEU A 226 -10.45 -9.74 0.38
CA LEU A 226 -10.14 -10.85 -0.51
C LEU A 226 -10.02 -12.10 0.36
N ARG A 227 -10.76 -13.17 0.07
CA ARG A 227 -10.68 -14.43 0.83
C ARG A 227 -10.30 -15.57 -0.09
N TRP A 228 -9.38 -16.42 0.36
CA TRP A 228 -8.80 -17.50 -0.41
C TRP A 228 -8.83 -18.83 0.37
N GLY A 229 -9.36 -19.87 -0.26
CA GLY A 229 -9.34 -21.25 0.26
C GLY A 229 -10.29 -21.56 1.42
N TRP A 230 -11.22 -20.65 1.77
CA TRP A 230 -12.16 -20.85 2.89
C TRP A 230 -13.50 -21.45 2.46
N ASP A 231 -13.51 -22.68 1.96
CA ASP A 231 -14.76 -23.44 1.77
C ASP A 231 -15.07 -24.22 3.05
N ARG A 232 -16.13 -23.84 3.76
CA ARG A 232 -16.58 -24.51 4.99
C ARG A 232 -17.55 -25.64 4.68
N PRO A 233 -17.30 -26.85 5.21
CA PRO A 233 -18.42 -27.71 5.59
C PRO A 233 -18.66 -27.78 7.10
N LEU A 234 -17.67 -27.54 7.98
CA LEU A 234 -17.75 -28.07 9.37
C LEU A 234 -17.13 -27.20 10.50
N GLY A 235 -16.95 -25.88 10.31
CA GLY A 235 -16.52 -24.99 11.41
C GLY A 235 -15.06 -25.15 11.88
N LEU A 236 -14.30 -26.11 11.35
CA LEU A 236 -12.87 -26.25 11.56
C LEU A 236 -12.09 -25.13 10.87
N ARG A 237 -10.98 -24.68 11.48
CA ARG A 237 -10.06 -23.69 10.90
C ARG A 237 -9.27 -24.34 9.75
N LEU A 238 -9.86 -24.35 8.57
CA LEU A 238 -9.24 -24.87 7.34
C LEU A 238 -8.07 -23.99 6.86
N PRO A 239 -7.15 -24.55 6.06
CA PRO A 239 -6.07 -23.79 5.43
C PRO A 239 -6.64 -22.69 4.54
N GLY A 240 -6.00 -21.53 4.54
CA GLY A 240 -6.40 -20.43 3.67
C GLY A 240 -5.90 -19.09 4.15
N GLY A 241 -6.44 -18.03 3.58
CA GLY A 241 -6.04 -16.68 3.94
C GLY A 241 -7.05 -15.62 3.53
N GLN A 242 -6.83 -14.42 4.05
CA GLN A 242 -7.61 -13.25 3.72
C GLN A 242 -6.73 -12.00 3.69
N ILE A 243 -7.10 -11.06 2.83
CA ILE A 243 -6.53 -9.71 2.80
C ILE A 243 -7.69 -8.76 3.05
N THR A 244 -7.63 -8.02 4.15
CA THR A 244 -8.69 -7.10 4.55
C THR A 244 -8.16 -5.68 4.57
N VAL A 245 -8.87 -4.77 3.91
CA VAL A 245 -8.58 -3.33 3.95
C VAL A 245 -9.56 -2.67 4.89
N TYR A 246 -9.05 -2.20 6.03
CA TYR A 246 -9.80 -1.46 7.04
C TYR A 246 -9.62 0.05 6.84
N TRP A 247 -10.68 0.77 7.15
CA TRP A 247 -10.73 2.21 7.33
C TRP A 247 -11.19 2.47 8.77
N PRO A 248 -10.26 2.71 9.71
CA PRO A 248 -10.59 2.92 11.12
C PRO A 248 -11.34 4.24 11.40
N GLY A 249 -11.46 5.12 10.40
CA GLY A 249 -12.10 6.43 10.52
C GLY A 249 -11.46 7.36 11.57
N PRO A 250 -12.04 8.57 11.75
CA PRO A 250 -12.75 9.34 10.74
C PRO A 250 -11.79 9.95 9.70
N LEU A 251 -12.34 10.45 8.58
CA LEU A 251 -11.58 11.30 7.65
C LEU A 251 -11.06 12.54 8.39
N SER A 252 -9.80 12.88 8.15
CA SER A 252 -9.16 14.05 8.73
C SER A 252 -9.04 15.17 7.69
N GLU A 253 -9.42 16.39 8.05
CA GLU A 253 -9.19 17.58 7.24
C GLU A 253 -7.91 18.26 7.73
N VAL A 254 -7.01 18.54 6.79
CA VAL A 254 -5.79 19.27 7.08
C VAL A 254 -5.84 20.64 6.42
N ARG A 255 -5.49 21.67 7.20
CA ARG A 255 -5.38 23.04 6.71
C ARG A 255 -4.25 23.14 5.69
N LYS A 256 -4.43 23.99 4.66
CA LYS A 256 -3.46 24.27 3.60
C LYS A 256 -2.05 24.64 4.11
N TYR A 257 -1.95 25.27 5.27
CA TYR A 257 -0.68 25.74 5.85
C TYR A 257 0.01 24.72 6.76
N ASP A 258 -0.53 23.50 6.90
CA ASP A 258 0.18 22.45 7.62
C ASP A 258 1.41 22.00 6.81
N LYS A 259 2.59 22.35 7.31
CA LYS A 259 3.89 22.02 6.71
C LYS A 259 4.05 20.53 6.40
N ARG A 260 3.35 19.64 7.12
CA ARG A 260 3.41 18.18 6.89
C ARG A 260 2.85 17.78 5.52
N TYR A 261 1.87 18.52 5.02
CA TYR A 261 1.12 18.19 3.80
C TYR A 261 1.22 19.25 2.71
N GLU A 262 2.07 20.25 2.91
CA GLU A 262 2.34 21.31 1.95
C GLU A 262 2.71 20.77 0.57
N HIS A 263 3.46 19.65 0.50
CA HIS A 263 3.81 19.03 -0.77
C HIS A 263 2.60 18.47 -1.54
N ALA A 264 1.50 18.12 -0.88
CA ALA A 264 0.28 17.67 -1.55
C ALA A 264 -0.45 18.86 -2.23
N THR A 265 -0.32 20.07 -1.67
CA THR A 265 -0.99 21.28 -2.17
C THR A 265 -0.10 22.20 -2.99
N ALA A 266 1.23 22.07 -2.87
CA ALA A 266 2.17 22.86 -3.66
C ALA A 266 1.96 22.58 -5.16
N ARG A 267 2.04 23.61 -6.00
CA ARG A 267 1.95 23.46 -7.47
C ARG A 267 0.74 22.66 -7.97
N LEU A 268 -0.39 22.70 -7.23
CA LEU A 268 -1.67 22.29 -7.81
C LEU A 268 -1.91 23.14 -9.05
N ARG A 269 -2.33 22.49 -10.14
CA ARG A 269 -2.59 23.16 -11.40
C ARG A 269 -3.83 24.04 -11.32
N ASP A 270 -3.80 25.11 -12.11
CA ASP A 270 -4.98 25.86 -12.56
C ASP A 270 -5.89 26.33 -11.42
N LEU A 271 -5.29 26.67 -10.27
CA LEU A 271 -6.02 27.25 -9.14
C LEU A 271 -6.37 28.71 -9.44
N SER A 272 -7.66 29.02 -9.40
CA SER A 272 -8.12 30.40 -9.39
C SER A 272 -7.70 31.12 -8.09
N PRO A 273 -7.50 32.45 -8.08
CA PRO A 273 -7.15 33.19 -6.87
C PRO A 273 -8.19 33.07 -5.74
N SER A 274 -9.45 32.77 -6.07
CA SER A 274 -10.56 32.57 -5.15
C SER A 274 -10.74 31.11 -4.70
N ALA A 275 -9.87 30.20 -5.13
CA ALA A 275 -9.94 28.79 -4.82
C ALA A 275 -9.65 28.50 -3.35
N GLU A 276 -10.58 27.79 -2.70
CA GLU A 276 -10.37 27.24 -1.37
C GLU A 276 -9.86 25.79 -1.49
N VAL A 277 -8.69 25.49 -0.93
CA VAL A 277 -8.09 24.15 -0.98
C VAL A 277 -8.22 23.48 0.38
N ARG A 278 -8.82 22.29 0.40
CA ARG A 278 -8.96 21.42 1.59
C ARG A 278 -8.25 20.10 1.35
N VAL A 279 -7.40 19.68 2.28
CA VAL A 279 -6.69 18.40 2.16
C VAL A 279 -7.42 17.36 3.00
N VAL A 280 -7.84 16.27 2.38
CA VAL A 280 -8.46 15.15 3.08
C VAL A 280 -7.45 14.02 3.19
N THR A 281 -7.24 13.57 4.42
CA THR A 281 -6.35 12.47 4.76
C THR A 281 -7.18 11.24 5.13
N THR A 282 -6.85 10.12 4.49
CA THR A 282 -7.55 8.85 4.64
C THR A 282 -6.56 7.77 5.05
N ARG A 283 -6.74 7.28 6.28
CA ARG A 283 -5.91 6.21 6.83
C ARG A 283 -6.56 4.88 6.54
N LEU A 284 -5.81 3.96 5.95
CA LEU A 284 -6.21 2.59 5.70
C LEU A 284 -5.23 1.64 6.38
N VAL A 285 -5.73 0.48 6.79
CA VAL A 285 -4.91 -0.62 7.30
C VAL A 285 -5.18 -1.83 6.42
N VAL A 286 -4.14 -2.31 5.74
CA VAL A 286 -4.18 -3.54 4.96
C VAL A 286 -3.67 -4.66 5.85
N SER A 287 -4.54 -5.59 6.22
CA SER A 287 -4.19 -6.77 7.02
C SER A 287 -4.19 -7.99 6.13
N VAL A 288 -3.07 -8.70 6.09
CA VAL A 288 -2.90 -9.99 5.43
C VAL A 288 -2.87 -11.05 6.51
N GLU A 289 -3.86 -11.94 6.49
CA GLU A 289 -3.96 -13.08 7.39
C GLU A 289 -3.88 -14.38 6.59
N SER A 290 -3.14 -15.35 7.11
CA SER A 290 -2.99 -16.68 6.52
C SER A 290 -2.92 -17.72 7.62
N ARG A 291 -3.40 -18.93 7.31
CA ARG A 291 -3.44 -20.06 8.22
C ARG A 291 -2.98 -21.31 7.53
N TRP A 292 -2.27 -22.16 8.26
CA TRP A 292 -1.57 -23.35 7.79
C TRP A 292 -0.42 -22.96 6.85
N ASN A 293 0.40 -22.00 7.29
CA ASN A 293 1.50 -21.42 6.49
C ASN A 293 2.57 -22.44 6.05
N PHE A 294 2.68 -23.58 6.73
CA PHE A 294 3.50 -24.71 6.30
C PHE A 294 3.09 -25.31 4.95
N LEU A 295 1.86 -25.09 4.49
CA LEU A 295 1.40 -25.52 3.18
C LEU A 295 1.87 -24.52 2.11
N ASP A 296 2.60 -25.01 1.11
CA ASP A 296 3.18 -24.21 0.02
C ASP A 296 2.14 -23.32 -0.71
N ARG A 297 0.90 -23.78 -0.87
CA ARG A 297 -0.15 -22.96 -1.49
C ARG A 297 -0.54 -21.76 -0.60
N VAL A 298 -0.57 -21.93 0.72
CA VAL A 298 -0.91 -20.88 1.69
C VAL A 298 0.22 -19.86 1.76
N SER A 299 1.48 -20.31 1.85
CA SER A 299 2.63 -19.40 1.90
C SER A 299 2.73 -18.54 0.64
N ARG A 300 2.46 -19.12 -0.54
CA ARG A 300 2.38 -18.35 -1.80
C ARG A 300 1.25 -17.32 -1.80
N PHE A 301 0.09 -17.63 -1.22
CA PHE A 301 -1.00 -16.66 -1.07
C PHE A 301 -0.62 -15.53 -0.12
N ARG A 302 -0.04 -15.86 1.04
CA ARG A 302 0.46 -14.88 2.01
C ARG A 302 1.45 -13.94 1.35
N ASP A 303 2.47 -14.47 0.68
CA ASP A 303 3.50 -13.68 0.03
C ASP A 303 2.90 -12.80 -1.09
N TRP A 304 1.90 -13.31 -1.80
CA TRP A 304 1.13 -12.51 -2.76
C TRP A 304 0.36 -11.37 -2.10
N GLY A 305 -0.29 -11.63 -0.96
CA GLY A 305 -1.00 -10.60 -0.20
C GLY A 305 -0.09 -9.52 0.37
N ILE A 306 1.06 -9.91 0.92
CA ILE A 306 2.07 -8.96 1.44
C ILE A 306 2.58 -8.07 0.28
N ASN A 307 2.90 -8.66 -0.87
CA ASN A 307 3.36 -7.89 -2.02
C ASN A 307 2.26 -6.99 -2.62
N LEU A 308 0.99 -7.39 -2.55
CA LEU A 308 -0.12 -6.51 -2.90
C LEU A 308 -0.20 -5.31 -1.93
N ALA A 309 -0.02 -5.55 -0.62
CA ALA A 309 -0.04 -4.48 0.37
C ALA A 309 1.09 -3.47 0.14
N HIS A 310 2.31 -3.94 -0.14
CA HIS A 310 3.42 -3.08 -0.55
C HIS A 310 3.14 -2.36 -1.87
N HIS A 311 2.53 -3.03 -2.85
CA HIS A 311 2.16 -2.36 -4.10
C HIS A 311 1.18 -1.20 -3.85
N TRP A 312 0.15 -1.41 -3.02
CA TRP A 312 -0.73 -0.31 -2.63
C TRP A 312 0.02 0.80 -1.88
N GLN A 313 0.97 0.45 -1.02
CA GLN A 313 1.82 1.41 -0.33
C GLN A 313 2.64 2.27 -1.30
N GLU A 314 3.37 1.66 -2.22
CA GLU A 314 4.16 2.36 -3.23
C GLU A 314 3.31 3.29 -4.11
N GLN A 315 2.08 2.88 -4.43
CA GLN A 315 1.24 3.59 -5.38
C GLN A 315 0.33 4.65 -4.74
N MET A 316 -0.10 4.46 -3.49
CA MET A 316 -1.14 5.26 -2.84
C MET A 316 -0.65 5.97 -1.58
N ASP A 317 0.35 5.46 -0.85
CA ASP A 317 0.79 6.06 0.41
C ASP A 317 1.53 7.38 0.19
N TYR A 318 1.12 8.41 0.93
CA TYR A 318 1.72 9.74 0.82
C TYR A 318 3.15 9.79 1.36
N TRP A 319 3.47 9.07 2.45
CA TRP A 319 4.79 9.13 3.06
C TRP A 319 5.82 8.37 2.25
N THR A 320 5.47 7.18 1.76
CA THR A 320 6.28 6.41 0.80
C THR A 320 6.52 7.23 -0.46
N TRP A 321 5.48 7.88 -1.01
CA TRP A 321 5.65 8.80 -2.12
C TRP A 321 6.58 9.97 -1.79
N ARG A 322 6.38 10.63 -0.64
CA ARG A 322 7.15 11.82 -0.22
C ARG A 322 8.62 11.47 -0.05
N GLN A 323 8.93 10.35 0.59
CA GLN A 323 10.30 9.88 0.75
C GLN A 323 10.97 9.60 -0.61
N GLY A 324 10.31 8.82 -1.48
CA GLY A 324 10.84 8.57 -2.83
C GLY A 324 10.88 9.81 -3.72
N HIS A 325 10.05 10.83 -3.47
CA HIS A 325 10.15 12.13 -4.13
C HIS A 325 11.37 12.90 -3.66
N LEU A 326 11.62 12.95 -2.35
CA LEU A 326 12.79 13.60 -1.76
C LEU A 326 14.08 12.95 -2.25
N GLU A 327 14.17 11.62 -2.23
CA GLU A 327 15.34 10.88 -2.74
C GLU A 327 15.62 11.23 -4.21
N ARG A 328 14.59 11.24 -5.07
CA ARG A 328 14.74 11.65 -6.47
C ARG A 328 15.12 13.12 -6.64
N GLN A 329 14.64 14.01 -5.78
CA GLN A 329 15.04 15.43 -5.82
C GLN A 329 16.51 15.56 -5.41
N VAL A 330 16.96 14.83 -4.39
CA VAL A 330 18.37 14.78 -3.99
C VAL A 330 19.24 14.24 -5.13
N ASP A 331 18.88 13.11 -5.73
CA ASP A 331 19.62 12.54 -6.87
C ASP A 331 19.65 13.50 -8.08
N TYR A 332 18.55 14.22 -8.32
CA TYR A 332 18.47 15.21 -9.39
C TYR A 332 19.31 16.46 -9.11
N LEU A 333 19.36 16.91 -7.86
CA LEU A 333 20.23 17.99 -7.41
C LEU A 333 21.70 17.56 -7.49
N ASP A 334 22.04 16.36 -7.02
CA ASP A 334 23.37 15.74 -7.17
C ASP A 334 23.79 15.68 -8.64
N TRP A 335 22.86 15.32 -9.53
CA TRP A 335 23.11 15.31 -10.97
C TRP A 335 23.31 16.73 -11.55
N LYS A 336 22.48 17.70 -11.16
CA LYS A 336 22.53 19.09 -11.63
C LYS A 336 23.74 19.87 -11.12
N ILE A 337 24.18 19.60 -9.89
CA ILE A 337 25.29 20.30 -9.22
C ILE A 337 26.65 19.65 -9.58
N GLY A 338 26.62 18.57 -10.36
CA GLY A 338 27.81 17.88 -10.87
C GLY A 338 28.32 16.80 -9.91
N TRP A 339 28.46 15.60 -10.48
CA TRP A 339 28.91 14.31 -9.92
C TRP A 339 29.59 14.37 -8.52
N ILE A 340 29.08 13.56 -7.58
CA ILE A 340 29.78 13.14 -6.36
C ILE A 340 30.42 11.77 -6.65
N ALA A 341 31.71 11.61 -6.34
CA ALA A 341 32.40 10.34 -6.51
C ALA A 341 31.74 9.23 -5.67
N LYS A 342 31.32 8.14 -6.33
CA LYS A 342 30.83 6.92 -5.67
C LYS A 342 31.98 6.20 -4.98
N GLY A 343 31.90 6.03 -3.66
CA GLY A 343 32.89 5.26 -2.90
C GLY A 343 32.34 4.73 -1.57
N GLU A 344 31.56 5.52 -0.83
CA GLU A 344 30.91 5.09 0.41
C GLU A 344 29.55 5.80 0.47
N GLU A 345 28.45 5.05 0.58
CA GLU A 345 27.10 5.62 0.60
C GLU A 345 26.91 6.47 1.87
N PRO A 346 26.93 7.81 1.80
CA PRO A 346 26.73 8.64 2.98
C PRO A 346 25.24 8.60 3.36
N SER A 347 24.93 8.76 4.65
CA SER A 347 23.56 8.92 5.13
C SER A 347 22.88 10.13 4.46
N LEU A 348 21.54 10.11 4.34
CA LEU A 348 20.76 11.20 3.72
C LEU A 348 21.07 12.58 4.32
N ALA A 349 21.25 12.64 5.64
CA ALA A 349 21.62 13.87 6.35
C ALA A 349 22.99 14.40 5.92
N GLU A 350 23.95 13.51 5.71
CA GLU A 350 25.30 13.86 5.28
C GLU A 350 25.35 14.28 3.81
N ARG A 351 24.52 13.67 2.95
CA ARG A 351 24.33 14.12 1.57
C ARG A 351 23.74 15.54 1.50
N LEU A 352 22.71 15.80 2.30
CA LEU A 352 22.08 17.13 2.37
C LEU A 352 23.05 18.20 2.89
N ARG A 353 23.81 17.91 3.96
CA ARG A 353 24.83 18.83 4.49
C ARG A 353 25.89 19.17 3.44
N ARG A 354 26.38 18.17 2.69
CA ARG A 354 27.40 18.37 1.64
C ARG A 354 26.86 19.16 0.45
N LEU A 355 25.59 18.98 0.09
CA LEU A 355 24.92 19.78 -0.94
C LEU A 355 24.80 21.25 -0.48
N ASP A 356 24.41 21.47 0.77
CA ASP A 356 24.27 22.81 1.36
C ASP A 356 25.61 23.56 1.41
N GLU A 357 26.68 22.90 1.88
CA GLU A 357 28.04 23.45 1.90
C GLU A 357 28.59 23.77 0.50
N ARG A 358 28.09 23.10 -0.54
CA ARG A 358 28.56 23.26 -1.92
C ARG A 358 27.72 24.30 -2.67
N LEU A 359 26.42 24.40 -2.36
CA LEU A 359 25.56 25.51 -2.74
C LEU A 359 26.08 26.82 -2.15
N ALA A 360 26.37 26.86 -0.85
CA ALA A 360 26.97 28.03 -0.21
C ALA A 360 28.30 28.44 -0.85
N ARG A 361 29.13 27.47 -1.27
CA ARG A 361 30.37 27.74 -2.02
C ARG A 361 30.12 28.26 -3.43
N LEU A 362 29.10 27.76 -4.12
CA LEU A 362 28.72 28.23 -5.47
C LEU A 362 28.09 29.62 -5.41
N GLU A 363 27.26 29.91 -4.40
CA GLU A 363 26.71 31.24 -4.13
C GLU A 363 27.83 32.24 -3.84
N ALA A 364 28.79 31.88 -2.98
CA ALA A 364 29.97 32.69 -2.71
C ALA A 364 30.89 32.86 -3.94
N HIS A 365 30.81 31.97 -4.94
CA HIS A 365 31.61 32.06 -6.16
C HIS A 365 30.90 32.84 -7.29
N LEU A 366 29.56 32.83 -7.30
CA LEU A 366 28.73 33.58 -8.24
C LEU A 366 28.47 35.02 -7.79
N TRP A 367 28.54 35.28 -6.48
CA TRP A 367 28.55 36.62 -5.88
C TRP A 367 29.77 36.76 -4.95
N PRO A 368 30.98 37.02 -5.48
CA PRO A 368 32.16 37.08 -4.63
C PRO A 368 32.15 38.30 -3.70
N ASP A 369 31.62 39.44 -4.13
CA ASP A 369 31.48 40.66 -3.32
C ASP A 369 30.55 41.63 -4.06
N GLU A 370 29.32 41.84 -3.57
CA GLU A 370 28.60 43.09 -3.81
C GLU A 370 28.29 43.74 -2.45
N PRO A 371 28.97 44.84 -2.07
CA PRO A 371 28.44 45.69 -1.01
C PRO A 371 27.13 46.29 -1.50
N ALA A 372 26.14 46.41 -0.60
CA ALA A 372 24.88 47.07 -0.91
C ALA A 372 25.14 48.57 -1.18
N GLN A 373 25.38 48.95 -2.43
CA GLN A 373 25.34 50.34 -2.87
C GLN A 373 25.33 50.42 -4.39
N GLY A 374 24.24 50.97 -4.92
CA GLY A 374 24.07 51.23 -6.34
C GLY A 374 22.67 51.75 -6.61
N ASP A 375 22.49 53.06 -6.44
CA ASP A 375 21.37 53.87 -6.93
C ASP A 375 21.23 53.75 -8.47
N SER A 376 20.74 52.63 -8.98
CA SER A 376 20.35 52.53 -10.38
C SER A 376 19.02 51.81 -10.55
N GLU A 377 18.03 52.60 -10.99
CA GLU A 377 16.73 52.14 -11.43
C GLU A 377 16.85 51.15 -12.60
N GLY A 378 16.01 50.11 -12.56
CA GLY A 378 15.67 49.26 -13.70
C GLY A 378 15.62 47.77 -13.32
N ALA A 379 14.53 47.01 -13.47
CA ALA A 379 13.25 47.30 -14.08
C ALA A 379 12.20 46.32 -13.52
N TRP A 380 11.21 46.84 -12.78
CA TRP A 380 9.90 46.24 -12.59
C TRP A 380 8.83 47.30 -12.92
N VAL A 381 8.32 47.17 -14.14
CA VAL A 381 7.10 47.67 -14.81
C VAL A 381 6.12 48.64 -14.10
N SER A 382 5.70 49.62 -14.92
CA SER A 382 4.42 50.37 -15.07
C SER A 382 4.26 51.78 -14.46
N SER A 383 4.08 52.71 -15.40
CA SER A 383 3.61 54.10 -15.37
C SER A 383 2.17 54.23 -14.82
N GLU A 384 1.76 55.31 -14.14
CA GLU A 384 1.36 56.66 -14.62
C GLU A 384 0.69 57.42 -13.42
N PRO A 385 0.27 58.71 -13.50
CA PRO A 385 0.77 59.87 -14.25
C PRO A 385 0.92 61.17 -13.39
N ASP A 386 1.53 62.19 -14.00
CA ASP A 386 1.39 63.66 -13.85
C ASP A 386 1.45 64.38 -12.48
N ILE A 387 2.18 65.51 -12.46
CA ILE A 387 1.62 66.89 -12.40
C ILE A 387 2.75 67.95 -12.39
N THR A 388 2.78 68.75 -13.47
CA THR A 388 3.21 70.16 -13.64
C THR A 388 4.64 70.62 -13.36
N GLY A 389 5.17 71.40 -14.32
CA GLY A 389 6.29 72.31 -14.14
C GLY A 389 6.93 72.71 -15.47
#